data_AF-A0A8J5C410-F1
#
_entry.id   AF-A0A8J5C410-F1
#
_cell.length_a   1.000
_cell.length_b   1.000
_cell.length_c   1.000
_cell.angle_alpha   90.00
_cell.angle_beta   90.00
_cell.angle_gamma   90.00
#
_symmetry.space_group_name_H-M   'P 1'
#
loop_
_entity.id
_entity.type
_entity.pdbx_description
1 polymer ?
#
loop_
_entity_poly.entity_id
_entity_poly.type
_entity_poly.pdbx_seq_one_letter_code
_entity_poly.pdbx_strand_id
1 'polypeptide(L)'
;MSSSLLLLLLSLFFPSSLSAAVTAQSSASPSNSSTVYDILQEYNLPPGILPDTVKSFSVTSNGYFVIDLYGECYVDFEYVVYYAPRVSGFLGYGSVSNLEGVQIRSYLI
;
A
#
# COMPACT_ATOMS: atom_id res chain seq x y z
N MET A 1 -13.79 67.96 -24.00
CA MET A 1 -14.48 66.72 -24.39
C MET A 1 -13.56 65.90 -25.31
N SER A 2 -12.42 65.41 -24.82
CA SER A 2 -11.41 64.71 -25.64
C SER A 2 -10.63 63.66 -24.84
N SER A 3 -10.51 63.85 -23.52
CA SER A 3 -9.85 62.89 -22.63
C SER A 3 -10.59 61.55 -22.46
N SER A 4 -11.93 61.52 -22.62
CA SER A 4 -12.71 60.27 -22.47
C SER A 4 -12.57 59.29 -23.63
N LEU A 5 -12.14 59.73 -24.83
CA LEU A 5 -12.00 58.84 -25.99
C LEU A 5 -10.70 58.02 -25.95
N LEU A 6 -9.69 58.51 -25.22
CA LEU A 6 -8.35 57.91 -25.14
C LEU A 6 -8.30 56.74 -24.13
N LEU A 7 -9.18 56.75 -23.13
CA LEU A 7 -9.34 55.65 -22.17
C LEU A 7 -10.03 54.42 -22.76
N LEU A 8 -10.79 54.58 -23.85
CA LEU A 8 -11.56 53.50 -24.46
C LEU A 8 -10.72 52.63 -25.43
N LEU A 9 -9.52 53.08 -25.78
CA LEU A 9 -8.59 52.38 -26.68
C LEU A 9 -7.56 51.50 -25.96
N LEU A 10 -7.43 51.60 -24.62
CA LEU A 10 -6.44 50.83 -23.85
C LEU A 10 -6.98 49.51 -23.26
N SER A 11 -8.26 49.21 -23.44
CA SER A 11 -8.90 47.98 -22.95
C SER A 11 -8.86 46.80 -23.94
N LEU A 12 -8.28 46.98 -25.13
CA LEU A 12 -8.27 45.98 -26.20
C LEU A 12 -7.04 45.05 -26.22
N PHE A 13 -6.19 45.04 -25.19
CA PHE A 13 -4.93 44.29 -25.24
C PHE A 13 -4.63 43.46 -23.99
N PHE A 14 -5.56 42.64 -23.53
CA PHE A 14 -5.23 41.48 -22.69
C PHE A 14 -6.19 40.32 -22.99
N PRO A 15 -5.86 39.42 -23.93
CA PRO A 15 -6.51 38.12 -23.99
C PRO A 15 -5.95 37.28 -22.83
N SER A 16 -6.71 37.19 -21.74
CA SER A 16 -6.49 36.19 -20.70
C SER A 16 -6.84 34.81 -21.26
N SER A 17 -5.86 34.15 -21.89
CA SER A 17 -5.95 32.74 -22.25
C SER A 17 -5.78 31.89 -20.98
N LEU A 18 -6.88 31.76 -20.24
CA LEU A 18 -6.98 30.79 -19.15
C LEU A 18 -7.15 29.40 -19.76
N SER A 19 -6.04 28.69 -19.97
CA SER A 19 -6.06 27.28 -20.35
C SER A 19 -6.50 26.46 -19.13
N ALA A 20 -7.79 26.15 -19.03
CA ALA A 20 -8.29 25.15 -18.11
C ALA A 20 -8.14 23.76 -18.76
N ALA A 21 -6.92 23.23 -18.77
CA ALA A 21 -6.73 21.79 -18.87
C ALA A 21 -6.96 21.22 -17.46
N VAL A 22 -8.21 20.85 -17.15
CA VAL A 22 -8.49 19.99 -16.00
C VAL A 22 -9.04 18.68 -16.54
N THR A 23 -8.14 17.70 -16.43
CA THR A 23 -8.29 16.27 -16.60
C THR A 23 -9.64 15.75 -16.13
N ALA A 24 -10.23 14.84 -16.92
CA ALA A 24 -11.28 13.94 -16.47
C ALA A 24 -10.79 13.24 -15.19
N GLN A 25 -11.25 13.72 -14.04
CA GLN A 25 -11.00 13.11 -12.75
C GLN A 25 -11.92 11.91 -12.68
N SER A 26 -11.43 10.76 -13.18
CA SER A 26 -11.97 9.47 -12.80
C SER A 26 -11.93 9.42 -11.27
N SER A 27 -13.10 9.47 -10.65
CA SER A 27 -13.29 9.19 -9.24
C SER A 27 -12.95 7.72 -8.96
N ALA A 28 -11.66 7.39 -9.07
CA ALA A 28 -11.11 6.27 -8.32
C ALA A 28 -11.20 6.72 -6.87
N SER A 29 -12.25 6.26 -6.19
CA SER A 29 -12.29 6.33 -4.73
C SER A 29 -10.94 5.81 -4.24
N PRO A 30 -10.25 6.50 -3.31
CA PRO A 30 -9.16 5.87 -2.60
C PRO A 30 -9.79 4.69 -1.88
N SER A 31 -9.69 3.51 -2.47
CA SER A 31 -9.82 2.29 -1.71
C SER A 31 -8.70 2.42 -0.69
N ASN A 32 -9.08 2.61 0.58
CA ASN A 32 -8.18 2.38 1.69
C ASN A 32 -7.86 0.88 1.67
N SER A 33 -7.14 0.41 0.66
CA SER A 33 -6.68 -0.96 0.57
C SER A 33 -5.50 -1.05 1.52
N SER A 34 -5.81 -1.23 2.80
CA SER A 34 -4.82 -1.61 3.80
C SER A 34 -4.04 -2.79 3.23
N THR A 35 -2.74 -2.61 3.05
CA THR A 35 -1.85 -3.69 2.70
C THR A 35 -1.73 -4.65 3.88
N VAL A 36 -1.25 -5.87 3.62
CA VAL A 36 -0.93 -6.81 4.71
C VAL A 36 0.03 -6.19 5.73
N TYR A 37 0.94 -5.32 5.28
CA TYR A 37 1.92 -4.63 6.10
C TYR A 37 1.29 -3.59 7.04
N ASP A 38 0.26 -2.88 6.57
CA ASP A 38 -0.48 -1.91 7.42
C ASP A 38 -1.16 -2.62 8.59
N ILE A 39 -1.70 -3.82 8.34
CA ILE A 39 -2.37 -4.61 9.37
C ILE A 39 -1.36 -5.22 10.33
N LEU A 40 -0.21 -5.71 9.86
CA LEU A 40 0.87 -6.12 10.76
C LEU A 40 1.28 -5.00 11.72
N GLN A 41 1.37 -3.76 11.21
CA GLN A 41 1.74 -2.60 12.02
C GLN A 41 0.69 -2.28 13.11
N GLU A 42 -0.61 -2.46 12.82
CA GLU A 42 -1.69 -2.33 13.81
C GLU A 42 -1.52 -3.31 14.98
N TYR A 43 -1.03 -4.52 14.71
CA TYR A 43 -0.72 -5.52 15.71
C TYR A 43 0.69 -5.38 16.31
N ASN A 44 1.38 -4.25 16.08
CA ASN A 44 2.74 -3.99 16.56
C ASN A 44 3.77 -5.02 16.04
N LEU A 45 3.53 -5.57 14.86
CA LEU A 45 4.44 -6.48 14.19
C LEU A 45 5.35 -5.72 13.20
N PRO A 46 6.62 -6.13 13.04
CA PRO A 46 7.50 -5.52 12.07
C PRO A 46 7.01 -5.74 10.63
N PRO A 47 7.17 -4.76 9.74
CA PRO A 47 6.74 -4.90 8.33
C PRO A 47 7.56 -5.95 7.55
N GLY A 48 8.74 -6.34 8.02
CA GLY A 48 9.65 -7.27 7.33
C GLY A 48 9.46 -8.75 7.66
N ILE A 49 8.38 -9.13 8.35
CA ILE A 49 8.11 -10.55 8.71
C ILE A 49 7.61 -11.37 7.52
N LEU A 50 7.08 -10.73 6.46
CA LEU A 50 6.54 -11.43 5.29
C LEU A 50 7.40 -11.18 4.04
N PRO A 51 7.46 -12.14 3.12
CA PRO A 51 8.13 -11.94 1.83
C PRO A 51 7.35 -10.99 0.93
N ASP A 52 8.04 -10.32 0.00
CA ASP A 52 7.41 -9.39 -0.96
C ASP A 52 6.47 -10.08 -1.97
N THR A 53 6.46 -11.42 -2.01
CA THR A 53 5.72 -12.25 -2.98
C THR A 53 4.26 -12.52 -2.59
N VAL A 54 3.66 -11.65 -1.77
CA VAL A 54 2.24 -11.75 -1.39
C VAL A 54 1.34 -11.52 -2.60
N LYS A 55 0.49 -12.50 -2.88
CA LYS A 55 -0.52 -12.44 -3.95
C LYS A 55 -1.86 -11.93 -3.41
N SER A 56 -2.28 -12.45 -2.28
CA SER A 56 -3.53 -12.05 -1.61
C SER A 56 -3.45 -12.31 -0.12
N PHE A 57 -4.30 -11.63 0.62
CA PHE A 57 -4.31 -11.64 2.07
C PHE A 57 -5.75 -11.48 2.57
N SER A 58 -6.06 -12.09 3.71
CA SER A 58 -7.33 -11.91 4.41
C SER A 58 -7.12 -12.02 5.92
N VAL A 59 -7.84 -11.20 6.68
CA VAL A 59 -7.91 -11.25 8.15
C VAL A 59 -9.36 -11.24 8.56
N THR A 60 -9.68 -12.10 9.52
CA THR A 60 -10.98 -12.17 10.19
C THR A 60 -10.99 -11.27 11.43
N SER A 61 -12.17 -10.92 11.93
CA SER A 61 -12.32 -10.06 13.12
C SER A 61 -11.70 -10.64 14.39
N ASN A 62 -11.55 -11.96 14.46
CA ASN A 62 -10.89 -12.70 15.52
C ASN A 62 -9.37 -12.81 15.35
N GLY A 63 -8.78 -12.07 14.40
CA GLY A 63 -7.33 -12.00 14.18
C GLY A 63 -6.74 -13.19 13.43
N TYR A 64 -7.55 -14.16 13.00
CA TYR A 64 -7.07 -15.23 12.13
C TYR A 64 -6.78 -14.67 10.73
N PHE A 65 -5.59 -14.93 10.23
CA PHE A 65 -5.13 -14.47 8.92
C PHE A 65 -4.78 -15.63 8.00
N VAL A 66 -4.93 -15.37 6.70
CA VAL A 66 -4.45 -16.23 5.62
C VAL A 66 -3.80 -15.35 4.57
N ILE A 67 -2.61 -15.75 4.15
CA ILE A 67 -1.83 -15.11 3.09
C ILE A 67 -1.54 -16.17 2.04
N ASP A 68 -1.85 -15.84 0.78
CA ASP A 68 -1.45 -16.65 -0.37
C ASP A 68 -0.30 -15.94 -1.08
N LEU A 69 0.78 -16.66 -1.32
CA LEU A 69 1.95 -16.21 -2.06
C LEU A 69 1.84 -16.63 -3.54
N TYR A 70 2.62 -16.00 -4.41
CA TYR A 70 2.73 -16.46 -5.81
C TYR A 70 3.34 -17.86 -5.95
N GLY A 71 4.10 -18.29 -4.94
CA GLY A 71 4.71 -19.60 -4.84
C GLY A 71 5.45 -19.74 -3.52
N GLU A 72 5.99 -20.93 -3.26
CA GLU A 72 6.91 -21.10 -2.13
C GLU A 72 8.20 -20.30 -2.35
N CYS A 73 8.80 -19.82 -1.26
CA CYS A 73 10.05 -19.08 -1.33
C CYS A 73 10.92 -19.31 -0.10
N TYR A 74 12.21 -19.02 -0.27
CA TYR A 74 13.18 -19.01 0.81
C TYR A 74 13.72 -17.59 0.95
N VAL A 75 13.71 -17.07 2.18
CA VAL A 75 14.29 -15.78 2.51
C VAL A 75 15.51 -16.01 3.39
N ASP A 76 16.64 -15.44 2.98
CA ASP A 76 17.90 -15.55 3.70
C ASP A 76 18.10 -14.31 4.58
N PHE A 77 17.96 -14.49 5.90
CA PHE A 77 18.25 -13.47 6.91
C PHE A 77 19.55 -13.83 7.63
N GLU A 78 19.54 -13.92 8.97
CA GLU A 78 20.59 -14.59 9.74
C GLU A 78 20.46 -16.14 9.69
N TYR A 79 19.28 -16.60 9.30
CA TYR A 79 18.94 -18.00 9.04
C TYR A 79 17.99 -18.06 7.82
N VAL A 80 17.94 -19.24 7.20
CA VAL A 80 17.07 -19.46 6.04
C VAL A 80 15.64 -19.73 6.53
N VAL A 81 14.69 -18.93 6.07
CA VAL A 81 13.26 -19.10 6.35
C VAL A 81 12.56 -19.57 5.09
N TYR A 82 11.90 -20.72 5.18
CA TYR A 82 11.01 -21.22 4.15
C TYR A 82 9.58 -20.71 4.38
N TYR A 83 8.95 -20.24 3.31
CA TYR A 83 7.53 -19.92 3.25
C TYR A 83 6.83 -20.84 2.26
N ALA A 84 5.78 -21.51 2.72
CA ALA A 84 4.87 -22.27 1.88
C ALA A 84 4.02 -21.33 1.02
N PRO A 85 3.39 -21.81 -0.07
CA PRO A 85 2.53 -20.98 -0.92
C PRO A 85 1.32 -20.39 -0.18
N ARG A 86 0.95 -20.96 0.96
CA ARG A 86 -0.12 -20.49 1.83
C ARG A 86 0.39 -20.45 3.27
N VAL A 87 0.21 -19.31 3.92
CA VAL A 87 0.63 -19.04 5.29
C VAL A 87 -0.59 -18.60 6.10
N SER A 88 -0.72 -19.11 7.32
CA SER A 88 -1.86 -18.76 8.18
C SER A 88 -1.49 -18.76 9.66
N GLY A 89 -2.29 -18.09 10.47
CA GLY A 89 -2.12 -18.05 11.92
C GLY A 89 -3.05 -17.04 12.57
N PHE A 90 -2.77 -16.72 13.82
CA PHE A 90 -3.52 -15.73 14.60
C PHE A 90 -2.62 -14.55 14.97
N LEU A 91 -3.06 -13.34 14.62
CA LEU A 91 -2.45 -12.09 15.03
C LEU A 91 -2.79 -11.80 16.49
N GLY A 92 -1.76 -11.55 17.29
CA GLY A 92 -1.84 -10.98 18.62
C GLY A 92 -1.00 -9.72 18.70
N TYR A 93 -1.20 -8.90 19.73
CA TYR A 93 -0.37 -7.71 19.91
C TYR A 93 1.09 -8.11 20.13
N GLY A 94 1.98 -7.71 19.23
CA GLY A 94 3.41 -8.03 19.22
C GLY A 94 3.73 -9.50 18.97
N SER A 95 2.78 -10.33 18.55
CA SER A 95 3.02 -11.78 18.37
C SER A 95 2.14 -12.43 17.31
N VAL A 96 2.59 -13.57 16.81
CA VAL A 96 1.81 -14.46 15.95
C VAL A 96 1.77 -15.85 16.58
N SER A 97 0.59 -16.46 16.62
CA SER A 97 0.38 -17.79 17.21
C SER A 97 -0.25 -18.75 16.21
N ASN A 98 -0.05 -20.05 16.41
CA ASN A 98 -0.48 -21.11 15.50
C ASN A 98 -0.08 -20.83 14.05
N LEU A 99 1.17 -20.40 13.85
CA LEU A 99 1.71 -20.08 12.53
C LEU A 99 1.95 -21.37 11.74
N GLU A 100 1.30 -21.46 10.58
CA GLU A 100 1.45 -22.55 9.63
C GLU A 100 2.04 -22.03 8.32
N GLY A 101 2.81 -22.88 7.64
CA GLY A 101 3.44 -22.54 6.35
C GLY A 101 4.73 -21.75 6.46
N VAL A 102 5.31 -21.58 7.66
CA VAL A 102 6.63 -20.96 7.86
C VAL A 102 7.54 -21.95 8.59
N GLN A 103 8.76 -22.16 8.07
CA GLN A 103 9.75 -23.05 8.67
C GLN A 103 11.10 -22.36 8.74
N ILE A 104 11.66 -22.26 9.94
CA ILE A 104 13.01 -21.73 10.15
C ILE A 104 14.00 -22.88 10.09
N ARG A 105 14.99 -22.78 9.20
CA ARG A 105 16.18 -23.64 9.24
C ARG A 105 17.29 -22.89 9.95
N SER A 106 17.47 -23.18 11.24
CA SER A 106 18.71 -22.81 11.92
C SER A 106 19.79 -23.83 11.58
N TYR A 107 20.97 -23.36 11.19
CA TYR A 107 22.16 -24.21 11.22
C TYR A 107 22.55 -24.35 12.69
N LEU A 108 22.30 -25.52 13.29
CA LEU A 108 22.87 -25.86 14.59
C LEU A 108 24.38 -26.06 14.37
N ILE A 109 25.16 -25.05 14.75
CA ILE A 109 26.62 -25.16 14.93
C ILE A 109 26.95 -25.55 16.37
#